data_AF-A0A7K3NGH7-F1
#
_entry.id   AF-A0A7K3NGH7-F1
#
_cell.length_a   1.000
_cell.length_b   1.000
_cell.length_c   1.000
_cell.angle_alpha   90.00
_cell.angle_beta   90.00
_cell.angle_gamma   90.00
#
_symmetry.space_group_name_H-M   'P 1'
#
loop_
_entity.id
_entity.type
_entity.pdbx_description
1 polymer ?
#
loop_
_entity_poly.entity_id
_entity_poly.type
_entity_poly.pdbx_seq_one_letter_code
_entity_poly.pdbx_strand_id
1 'polypeptide(L)'
;MKESETLGRLLEKAQAASASFRRLMYVALAALVVLNLFIVSHHPHFPGEEIPGFWAAFGLIFAVVMSFVLKKIIFPFIHRTEESYD
;
A
#
# COMPACT_ATOMS: atom_id res chain seq x y z
N MET A 1 27.38 -17.18 16.00
CA MET A 1 26.49 -18.17 15.33
C MET A 1 25.10 -18.29 15.96
N LYS A 2 24.88 -18.12 17.28
CA LYS A 2 23.53 -18.20 17.87
C LYS A 2 22.59 -17.06 17.48
N GLU A 3 23.11 -15.86 17.27
CA GLU A 3 22.29 -14.69 16.88
C GLU A 3 21.69 -14.82 15.48
N SER A 4 22.45 -15.34 14.49
CA SER A 4 21.96 -15.51 13.12
C SER A 4 20.81 -16.51 13.04
N GLU A 5 20.82 -17.58 13.83
CA GLU A 5 19.70 -18.53 13.91
C GLU A 5 18.48 -17.96 14.64
N THR A 6 18.69 -17.03 15.56
CA THR A 6 17.60 -16.39 16.31
C THR A 6 16.88 -15.39 15.41
N LEU A 7 17.63 -14.60 14.64
CA LEU A 7 17.11 -13.71 13.61
C LEU A 7 16.39 -14.49 12.49
N GLY A 8 16.97 -15.60 12.02
CA GLY A 8 16.34 -16.47 11.02
C GLY A 8 14.97 -16.98 11.46
N ARG A 9 14.86 -17.51 12.69
CA ARG A 9 13.57 -17.98 13.25
C ARG A 9 12.54 -16.86 13.46
N LEU A 10 12.99 -15.65 13.81
CA LEU A 10 12.09 -14.50 13.96
C LEU A 10 11.55 -14.06 12.59
N LEU A 11 12.40 -14.04 11.57
CA LEU A 11 12.01 -13.72 10.19
C LEU A 11 11.08 -14.79 9.62
N GLU A 12 11.35 -16.08 9.82
CA GLU A 12 10.44 -17.16 9.40
C GLU A 12 9.07 -17.06 10.08
N LYS A 13 9.03 -16.75 11.39
CA LYS A 13 7.76 -16.53 12.10
C LYS A 13 7.02 -15.30 11.58
N ALA A 14 7.73 -14.20 11.32
CA ALA A 14 7.15 -12.99 10.74
C ALA A 14 6.64 -13.23 9.31
N GLN A 15 7.37 -13.99 8.51
CA GLN A 15 7.00 -14.37 7.14
C GLN A 15 5.80 -15.32 7.15
N ALA A 16 5.76 -16.30 8.07
CA ALA A 16 4.61 -17.20 8.25
C ALA A 16 3.35 -16.43 8.68
N ALA A 17 3.50 -15.36 9.48
CA ALA A 17 2.41 -14.48 9.89
C ALA A 17 2.03 -13.42 8.84
N SER A 18 2.81 -13.27 7.75
CA SER A 18 2.60 -12.20 6.75
C SER A 18 1.22 -12.22 6.12
N ALA A 19 0.64 -13.41 5.91
CA ALA A 19 -0.72 -13.55 5.40
C ALA A 19 -1.77 -13.02 6.38
N SER A 20 -1.56 -13.21 7.68
CA SER A 20 -2.44 -12.71 8.75
C SER A 20 -2.31 -11.20 8.89
N PHE A 21 -1.09 -10.64 8.85
CA PHE A 21 -0.88 -9.20 8.85
C PHE A 21 -1.53 -8.53 7.63
N ARG A 22 -1.41 -9.14 6.45
CA ARG A 22 -2.07 -8.65 5.24
C ARG A 22 -3.59 -8.65 5.38
N ARG A 23 -4.19 -9.70 5.95
CA ARG A 23 -5.64 -9.72 6.22
C ARG A 23 -6.05 -8.66 7.23
N LEU A 24 -5.31 -8.53 8.34
CA LEU A 24 -5.57 -7.52 9.37
C LEU A 24 -5.54 -6.11 8.77
N MET A 25 -4.55 -5.81 7.94
CA MET A 25 -4.43 -4.55 7.22
C MET A 25 -5.64 -4.27 6.34
N TYR A 26 -6.09 -5.26 5.54
CA TYR A 26 -7.28 -5.09 4.69
C TYR A 26 -8.56 -4.92 5.51
N VAL A 27 -8.70 -5.62 6.64
CA VAL A 27 -9.83 -5.46 7.56
C VAL A 27 -9.83 -4.05 8.17
N ALA A 28 -8.68 -3.55 8.62
CA ALA A 28 -8.55 -2.20 9.15
C ALA A 28 -8.87 -1.14 8.09
N LEU A 29 -8.38 -1.30 6.85
CA LEU A 29 -8.72 -0.44 5.72
C LEU A 29 -10.23 -0.44 5.43
N ALA A 30 -10.85 -1.61 5.39
CA ALA A 30 -12.30 -1.73 5.18
C ALA A 30 -13.09 -1.03 6.29
N ALA A 31 -12.69 -1.21 7.55
CA ALA A 31 -13.32 -0.55 8.70
C ALA A 31 -13.19 0.98 8.61
N LEU A 32 -12.03 1.51 8.20
CA LEU A 32 -11.82 2.94 7.99
C LEU A 32 -12.70 3.49 6.86
N VAL A 33 -12.84 2.75 5.75
CA VAL A 33 -13.75 3.13 4.66
C VAL A 33 -15.19 3.19 5.13
N VAL A 34 -15.64 2.18 5.88
CA VAL A 34 -16.99 2.13 6.46
C VAL A 34 -17.21 3.30 7.42
N LEU A 35 -16.25 3.59 8.30
CA LEU A 35 -16.34 4.70 9.24
C LEU A 35 -16.42 6.06 8.53
N ASN A 36 -15.73 6.21 7.40
CA ASN A 36 -15.77 7.41 6.56
C ASN A 36 -17.16 7.66 5.91
N LEU A 37 -18.04 6.65 5.85
CA LEU A 37 -19.43 6.85 5.42
C LEU A 37 -20.30 7.50 6.50
N PHE A 38 -19.92 7.36 7.77
CA PHE A 38 -20.69 7.90 8.90
C PHE A 38 -20.17 9.25 9.39
N ILE A 39 -18.88 9.54 9.21
CA ILE A 39 -18.25 10.80 9.62
C ILE A 39 -18.19 11.73 8.41
N VAL A 40 -19.22 12.55 8.22
CA VAL A 40 -19.27 13.56 7.15
C VAL A 40 -18.74 14.90 7.65
N SER A 41 -17.84 15.50 6.89
CA SER A 41 -17.29 16.85 7.15
C SER A 41 -18.41 17.90 7.08
N HIS A 42 -18.62 18.62 8.18
CA HIS A 42 -19.65 19.66 8.30
C HIS A 42 -19.29 21.00 7.63
N HIS A 43 -18.07 21.15 7.11
CA HIS A 43 -17.60 22.36 6.41
C HIS A 43 -16.80 21.98 5.16
N PRO A 44 -17.46 21.86 3.99
CA PRO A 44 -16.79 21.57 2.73
C PRO A 44 -16.11 22.84 2.19
N HIS A 45 -14.79 22.78 1.97
CA HIS A 45 -14.02 23.79 1.26
C HIS A 45 -13.74 23.39 -0.21
N PHE A 46 -13.96 22.12 -0.54
CA PHE A 46 -13.84 21.56 -1.89
C PHE A 46 -15.10 20.75 -2.24
N PRO A 47 -15.62 20.78 -3.49
CA PRO A 47 -16.85 20.08 -3.86
C PRO A 47 -16.81 18.55 -3.64
N GLY A 48 -15.61 17.97 -3.68
CA GLY A 48 -15.41 16.54 -3.39
C GLY A 48 -15.46 16.19 -1.90
N GLU A 49 -15.34 17.16 -0.99
CA GLU A 49 -15.36 16.92 0.47
C GLU A 49 -16.77 16.67 1.02
N GLU A 50 -17.81 17.01 0.25
CA GLU A 50 -19.20 16.68 0.56
C GLU A 50 -19.49 15.18 0.36
N ILE A 51 -18.66 14.50 -0.44
CA ILE A 51 -18.84 13.09 -0.75
C ILE A 51 -18.06 12.26 0.28
N PRO A 52 -18.76 11.57 1.22
CA PRO A 52 -18.08 10.67 2.14
C PRO A 52 -17.32 9.60 1.36
N GLY A 53 -16.05 9.41 1.71
CA GLY A 53 -15.18 8.47 1.00
C GLY A 53 -14.40 9.02 -0.19
N PHE A 54 -14.60 10.28 -0.62
CA PHE A 54 -13.89 10.86 -1.77
C PHE A 54 -12.36 10.74 -1.66
N TRP A 55 -11.80 11.16 -0.52
CA TRP A 55 -10.36 11.11 -0.29
C TRP A 55 -9.81 9.68 -0.22
N ALA A 56 -10.59 8.73 0.30
CA ALA A 56 -10.21 7.32 0.34
C ALA A 56 -10.14 6.73 -1.08
N ALA A 57 -11.15 7.02 -1.91
CA ALA A 57 -11.17 6.61 -3.31
C ALA A 57 -10.05 7.27 -4.12
N PHE A 58 -9.86 8.59 -3.97
CA PHE A 58 -8.80 9.34 -4.62
C PHE A 58 -7.41 8.77 -4.28
N GLY A 59 -7.11 8.58 -3.00
CA GLY A 59 -5.84 8.03 -2.55
C GLY A 59 -5.59 6.60 -3.08
N LEU A 60 -6.62 5.74 -3.06
CA LEU A 60 -6.52 4.38 -3.59
C LEU A 60 -6.24 4.37 -5.10
N ILE A 61 -7.02 5.14 -5.87
CA ILE A 61 -6.85 5.24 -7.32
C ILE A 61 -5.45 5.76 -7.63
N PHE A 62 -5.02 6.83 -6.97
CA PHE A 62 -3.71 7.43 -7.21
C PHE A 62 -2.56 6.48 -6.85
N ALA A 63 -2.67 5.74 -5.75
CA ALA A 63 -1.67 4.74 -5.36
C ALA A 63 -1.55 3.60 -6.41
N VAL A 64 -2.68 3.11 -6.93
CA VAL A 64 -2.71 2.09 -7.98
C VAL A 64 -2.09 2.62 -9.27
N VAL A 65 -2.53 3.80 -9.73
CA VAL A 65 -1.99 4.46 -10.93
C VAL A 65 -0.49 4.70 -10.79
N MET A 66 -0.04 5.20 -9.65
CA MET A 66 1.38 5.44 -9.38
C MET A 66 2.19 4.14 -9.40
N SER A 67 1.66 3.05 -8.87
CA SER A 67 2.30 1.73 -8.94
C SER A 67 2.48 1.26 -10.38
N PHE A 68 1.51 1.52 -11.26
CA PHE A 68 1.65 1.25 -12.68
C PHE A 68 2.66 2.17 -13.37
N VAL A 69 2.67 3.46 -13.06
CA VAL A 69 3.66 4.43 -13.58
C VAL A 69 5.07 4.00 -13.21
N LEU A 70 5.30 3.66 -11.94
CA LEU A 70 6.58 3.16 -11.44
C LEU A 70 7.02 1.90 -12.21
N LYS A 71 6.12 0.93 -12.38
CA LYS A 71 6.45 -0.33 -13.03
C LYS A 71 6.61 -0.24 -14.56
N LYS A 72 5.83 0.60 -15.23
CA LYS A 72 5.82 0.67 -16.71
C LYS A 72 6.68 1.78 -17.29
N ILE A 73 6.84 2.89 -16.58
CA ILE A 73 7.54 4.07 -17.10
C ILE A 73 8.90 4.17 -16.44
N ILE A 74 8.93 4.16 -15.10
CA ILE A 74 10.17 4.38 -14.35
C ILE A 74 11.08 3.15 -14.42
N PHE A 75 10.53 1.94 -14.25
CA PHE A 75 11.33 0.73 -14.26
C PHE A 75 12.10 0.57 -15.58
N PRO A 76 11.50 0.64 -16.79
CA PRO A 76 12.28 0.56 -18.04
C PRO A 76 13.24 1.73 -18.25
N PHE A 77 12.93 2.91 -17.71
CA PHE A 77 13.84 4.07 -17.78
C PHE A 77 15.11 3.89 -16.95
N ILE A 78 14.99 3.25 -15.78
CA ILE A 78 16.13 2.99 -14.88
C ILE A 78 16.80 1.64 -15.17
N HIS A 79 16.10 0.69 -15.78
CA HIS A 79 16.65 -0.63 -16.13
C HIS A 79 17.72 -0.48 -17.20
N ARG A 80 18.98 -0.41 -16.76
CA ARG A 80 20.15 -0.51 -17.64
C ARG A 80 20.17 -1.93 -18.20
N THR A 81 20.15 -2.08 -19.52
CA THR A 81 20.35 -3.36 -20.20
C THR A 81 21.70 -3.95 -19.75
N GLU A 82 21.72 -5.19 -19.29
CA GLU A 82 22.95 -5.89 -18.85
C GLU A 82 23.88 -6.29 -20.01
N GLU A 83 23.64 -5.81 -21.24
CA GLU A 83 24.45 -6.08 -22.44
C GLU A 83 25.79 -5.31 -22.46
N SER A 84 26.47 -5.17 -21.31
CA SER A 84 27.83 -4.62 -21.25
C SER A 84 28.85 -5.62 -20.69
N TYR A 85 28.56 -6.92 -20.79
CA TYR A 85 29.48 -8.02 -20.52
C TYR A 85 29.53 -9.00 -21.70
N ASP A 86 29.65 -8.46 -22.92
CA ASP A 86 30.24 -9.13 -24.08
C ASP A 86 31.49 -8.35 -24.51
#